data_AF-A0A1Q5H3R8-F1
#
_entry.id   AF-A0A1Q5H3R8-F1
#
_cell.length_a   1.000
_cell.length_b   1.000
_cell.length_c   1.000
_cell.angle_alpha   90.00
_cell.angle_beta   90.00
_cell.angle_gamma   90.00
#
_symmetry.space_group_name_H-M   'P 1'
#
loop_
_entity.id
_entity.type
_entity.pdbx_description
1 polymer ?
#
loop_
_entity_poly.entity_id
_entity_poly.type
_entity_poly.pdbx_seq_one_letter_code
_entity_poly.pdbx_strand_id
1 'polypeptide(L)'
;MHATELDEARIEEANHLLVAPPALRDDASVEGFFGTVTTPEEIGSGTAALAGKTVYLCGDISAVRRSRLDAADRVLVVRELSYGYDGSADGGAREPWPVVGLGRLPLRVHGLGVYYRRYFDPDADYFGRISGEHVFQSLTESTKPVTARRSGIYLTPVTRDGEERHFRLLRCSTNLSGPTENFRPTDTHIVEELNREAATVFRNHAPLNHVLAQIYHNASATPERKQSKAKISSHADKTKDMPANGVMAFCTFYDGLDALHPSSTDPFDRGVKGVSALTRLRFRLKDPAAERAGAPLPPQFGITLHPGSVFFMPLSTNRLYTHEVRPSALNAEQLPTRLGYVVRCSSAEAVHKDGRTYLKKSGDLVELGPPTQDGMDELRRLYAEENRTTSFIDYGDAFLFSMNTGDYVAPAL
;
A
#
# COMPACT_ATOMS: atom_id res chain seq x y z
N MET A 1 -11.93 -11.01 32.34
CA MET A 1 -11.05 -11.54 31.28
C MET A 1 -10.20 -10.39 30.79
N HIS A 2 -8.90 -10.42 31.07
CA HIS A 2 -7.96 -9.46 30.49
C HIS A 2 -7.96 -9.67 28.98
N ALA A 3 -8.29 -8.64 28.21
CA ALA A 3 -8.03 -8.64 26.79
C ALA A 3 -6.51 -8.86 26.63
N THR A 4 -6.10 -10.01 26.11
CA THR A 4 -4.79 -10.14 25.50
C THR A 4 -4.66 -8.97 24.54
N GLU A 5 -3.72 -8.04 24.82
CA GLU A 5 -3.38 -6.98 23.87
C GLU A 5 -3.11 -7.69 22.54
N LEU A 6 -3.98 -7.49 21.56
CA LEU A 6 -3.71 -7.93 20.21
C LEU A 6 -2.45 -7.19 19.79
N ASP A 7 -1.39 -7.93 19.45
CA ASP A 7 -0.14 -7.36 18.96
C ASP A 7 -0.39 -6.70 17.59
N GLU A 8 -0.87 -5.46 17.57
CA GLU A 8 -0.98 -4.65 16.35
C GLU A 8 0.44 -4.31 15.85
N ALA A 9 0.62 -4.23 14.53
CA ALA A 9 1.86 -3.70 13.95
C ALA A 9 2.04 -2.23 14.36
N ARG A 10 3.28 -1.86 14.72
CA ARG A 10 3.62 -0.52 15.19
C ARG A 10 4.58 0.15 14.22
N ILE A 11 4.34 1.42 13.93
CA ILE A 11 5.24 2.24 13.12
C ILE A 11 6.51 2.52 13.96
N GLU A 12 7.68 2.24 13.38
CA GLU A 12 8.99 2.36 14.04
C GLU A 12 9.87 3.39 13.32
N GLU A 13 9.96 4.59 13.87
CA GLU A 13 10.75 5.69 13.29
C GLU A 13 12.25 5.50 13.50
N ALA A 14 12.64 4.72 14.51
CA ALA A 14 14.04 4.59 14.89
C ALA A 14 14.90 3.94 13.80
N ASN A 15 14.33 3.29 12.78
CA ASN A 15 15.10 2.59 11.75
C ASN A 15 15.53 3.46 10.57
N HIS A 16 15.19 4.76 10.57
CA HIS A 16 15.49 5.65 9.46
C HIS A 16 16.32 6.84 9.91
N LEU A 17 17.39 7.12 9.15
CA LEU A 17 18.33 8.21 9.41
C LEU A 17 18.58 9.01 8.14
N LEU A 18 18.40 10.31 8.19
CA LEU A 18 18.80 11.23 7.13
C LEU A 18 20.06 11.97 7.56
N VAL A 19 21.14 11.80 6.80
CA VAL A 19 22.38 12.57 6.97
C VAL A 19 22.32 13.75 6.02
N ALA A 20 22.18 14.96 6.57
CA ALA A 20 22.03 16.17 5.79
C ALA A 20 22.82 17.34 6.43
N PRO A 21 23.42 18.22 5.61
CA PRO A 21 24.04 19.45 6.10
C PRO A 21 22.98 20.34 6.79
N PRO A 22 23.39 21.21 7.73
CA PRO A 22 22.45 22.09 8.45
C PRO A 22 21.51 22.88 7.55
N ALA A 23 22.00 23.34 6.39
CA ALA A 23 21.21 24.10 5.41
C ALA A 23 20.02 23.32 4.83
N LEU A 24 20.05 21.99 4.84
CA LEU A 24 18.95 21.15 4.36
C LEU A 24 17.99 20.71 5.47
N ARG A 25 18.29 20.95 6.76
CA ARG A 25 17.43 20.45 7.85
C ARG A 25 16.01 21.04 7.83
N ASP A 26 15.88 22.29 7.40
CA ASP A 26 14.61 23.02 7.33
C ASP A 26 14.09 23.15 5.88
N ASP A 27 14.69 22.42 4.93
CA ASP A 27 14.27 22.45 3.53
C ASP A 27 12.98 21.66 3.32
N ALA A 28 12.05 22.21 2.53
CA ALA A 28 10.76 21.60 2.23
C ALA A 28 10.87 20.21 1.56
N SER A 29 12.01 19.90 0.93
CA SER A 29 12.27 18.60 0.30
C SER A 29 12.41 17.47 1.32
N VAL A 30 12.87 17.76 2.54
CA VAL A 30 13.07 16.78 3.62
C VAL A 30 12.11 17.00 4.80
N GLU A 31 11.32 18.06 4.77
CA GLU A 31 10.26 18.31 5.75
C GLU A 31 9.33 17.09 5.86
N GLY A 32 9.08 16.66 7.10
CA GLY A 32 8.25 15.51 7.38
C GLY A 32 8.94 14.16 7.15
N PHE A 33 10.27 14.12 6.98
CA PHE A 33 11.04 12.87 6.94
C PHE A 33 10.65 11.95 8.10
N PHE A 34 10.43 10.68 7.77
CA PHE A 34 10.17 9.61 8.71
C PHE A 34 11.49 9.08 9.26
N GLY A 35 11.86 9.52 10.46
CA GLY A 35 13.07 9.11 11.15
C GLY A 35 13.80 10.29 11.80
N THR A 36 15.09 10.11 12.05
CA THR A 36 15.96 11.13 12.66
C THR A 36 16.83 11.81 11.60
N VAL A 37 17.07 13.12 11.75
CA VAL A 37 18.01 13.87 10.90
C VAL A 37 19.29 14.16 11.68
N THR A 38 20.45 13.91 11.06
CA THR A 38 21.78 14.09 11.65
C THR A 38 22.70 14.80 10.66
N THR A 39 23.83 15.37 11.13
CA THR A 39 24.83 15.97 10.22
C THR A 39 25.94 14.98 9.82
N PRO A 40 26.67 15.26 8.72
CA PRO A 40 27.91 14.55 8.39
C PRO A 40 28.94 14.54 9.53
N GLU A 41 29.06 15.63 10.30
CA GLU A 41 30.00 15.73 11.44
C GLU A 41 29.60 14.80 12.59
N GLU A 42 28.31 14.71 12.90
CA GLU A 42 27.78 13.78 13.90
C GLU A 42 28.08 12.33 13.50
N ILE A 43 27.89 11.97 12.22
CA ILE A 43 28.29 10.66 11.67
C ILE A 43 29.81 10.45 11.76
N GLY A 44 30.61 11.47 11.42
CA GLY A 44 32.07 11.42 11.47
C GLY A 44 32.61 11.17 12.89
N SER A 45 31.92 11.72 13.89
CA SER A 45 32.24 11.57 15.32
C SER A 45 31.90 10.19 15.89
N GLY A 46 31.04 9.42 15.22
CA GLY A 46 30.61 8.08 15.64
C GLY A 46 29.58 8.07 16.78
N THR A 47 28.88 9.19 17.02
CA THR A 47 27.86 9.31 18.07
C THR A 47 26.52 8.70 17.67
N ALA A 48 26.25 8.57 16.36
CA ALA A 48 25.02 7.96 15.85
C ALA A 48 25.11 6.42 15.86
N ALA A 49 24.16 5.76 16.51
CA ALA A 49 23.97 4.31 16.35
C ALA A 49 23.43 4.03 14.94
N LEU A 50 24.02 3.09 14.19
CA LEU A 50 23.62 2.81 12.80
C LEU A 50 23.10 1.39 12.56
N ALA A 51 23.37 0.46 13.48
CA ALA A 51 22.89 -0.92 13.39
C ALA A 51 21.36 -0.97 13.20
N GLY A 52 20.90 -1.73 12.20
CA GLY A 52 19.48 -1.86 11.91
C GLY A 52 18.85 -0.69 11.13
N LYS A 53 19.63 0.34 10.77
CA LYS A 53 19.09 1.55 10.13
C LYS A 53 19.24 1.56 8.61
N THR A 54 18.25 2.16 7.95
CA THR A 54 18.35 2.67 6.59
C THR A 54 18.81 4.12 6.65
N VAL A 55 19.99 4.39 6.07
CA VAL A 55 20.64 5.70 6.05
C VAL A 55 20.47 6.35 4.68
N TYR A 56 19.91 7.56 4.65
CA TYR A 56 19.79 8.40 3.46
C TYR A 56 20.84 9.50 3.53
N LEU A 57 21.63 9.66 2.47
CA LEU A 57 22.70 10.64 2.40
C LEU A 57 22.30 11.81 1.49
N CYS A 58 22.52 13.03 1.98
CA CYS A 58 22.34 14.30 1.30
C CYS A 58 23.56 15.21 1.52
N GLY A 59 23.80 16.14 0.60
CA GLY A 59 24.91 17.09 0.62
C GLY A 59 26.18 16.54 -0.05
N ASP A 60 27.35 16.97 0.46
CA ASP A 60 28.63 16.48 -0.02
C ASP A 60 28.91 15.06 0.51
N ILE A 61 28.80 14.07 -0.36
CA ILE A 61 29.01 12.67 0.02
C ILE A 61 30.48 12.36 0.26
N SER A 62 31.41 13.12 -0.36
CA SER A 62 32.85 12.95 -0.15
C SER A 62 33.28 13.25 1.29
N ALA A 63 32.47 14.03 2.02
CA ALA A 63 32.69 14.33 3.43
C ALA A 63 32.36 13.15 4.37
N VAL A 64 31.64 12.12 3.89
CA VAL A 64 31.21 10.98 4.70
C VAL A 64 32.07 9.76 4.40
N ARG A 65 32.87 9.33 5.38
CA ARG A 65 33.72 8.13 5.24
C ARG A 65 32.85 6.87 5.21
N ARG A 66 32.99 6.05 4.16
CA ARG A 66 32.25 4.78 4.00
C ARG A 66 32.30 3.89 5.24
N SER A 67 33.48 3.75 5.86
CA SER A 67 33.68 2.90 7.05
C SER A 67 32.85 3.32 8.27
N ARG A 68 32.37 4.57 8.33
CA ARG A 68 31.47 5.03 9.38
C ARG A 68 30.06 4.50 9.22
N LEU A 69 29.68 4.06 8.02
CA LEU A 69 28.35 3.57 7.70
C LEU A 69 28.27 2.05 7.58
N ASP A 70 29.38 1.32 7.78
CA ASP A 70 29.46 -0.15 7.63
C ASP A 70 28.48 -0.92 8.54
N ALA A 71 28.06 -0.31 9.66
CA ALA A 71 27.07 -0.91 10.56
C ALA A 71 25.62 -0.69 10.13
N ALA A 72 25.35 0.18 9.16
CA ALA A 72 24.00 0.39 8.64
C ALA A 72 23.55 -0.79 7.77
N ASP A 73 22.28 -1.15 7.86
CA ASP A 73 21.70 -2.22 7.04
C ASP A 73 21.61 -1.79 5.57
N ARG A 74 21.30 -0.50 5.34
CA ARG A 74 21.16 0.09 4.00
C ARG A 74 21.71 1.51 4.00
N VAL A 75 22.42 1.87 2.93
CA VAL A 75 22.89 3.24 2.67
C VAL A 75 22.43 3.64 1.28
N LEU A 76 21.74 4.78 1.18
CA LEU A 76 21.12 5.29 -0.04
C LEU A 76 21.54 6.74 -0.28
N VAL A 77 21.98 7.07 -1.48
CA VAL A 77 22.33 8.46 -1.86
C VAL A 77 21.13 9.12 -2.52
N VAL A 78 20.68 10.27 -2.00
CA VAL A 78 19.54 11.01 -2.56
C VAL A 78 20.01 11.91 -3.69
N ARG A 79 19.70 11.53 -4.93
CA ARG A 79 20.25 12.14 -6.15
C ARG A 79 20.13 13.65 -6.20
N GLU A 80 18.94 14.18 -5.94
CA GLU A 80 18.60 15.59 -6.10
C GLU A 80 19.20 16.47 -5.00
N LEU A 81 19.58 15.87 -3.88
CA LEU A 81 20.09 16.58 -2.70
C LEU A 81 21.58 16.32 -2.46
N SER A 82 22.26 15.55 -3.32
CA SER A 82 23.63 15.11 -3.11
C SER A 82 24.58 15.54 -4.22
N TYR A 83 25.84 15.75 -3.87
CA TYR A 83 26.96 15.98 -4.78
C TYR A 83 28.24 15.34 -4.23
N GLY A 84 29.33 15.33 -5.00
CA GLY A 84 30.60 14.75 -4.56
C GLY A 84 30.59 13.22 -4.43
N TYR A 85 29.55 12.55 -4.94
CA TYR A 85 29.51 11.09 -5.05
C TYR A 85 29.91 10.66 -6.46
N ASP A 86 31.09 10.07 -6.61
CA ASP A 86 31.63 9.63 -7.90
C ASP A 86 31.25 8.17 -8.23
N GLY A 87 30.60 7.46 -7.30
CA GLY A 87 30.24 6.05 -7.44
C GLY A 87 31.44 5.13 -7.63
N SER A 88 32.67 5.64 -7.50
CA SER A 88 33.86 4.83 -7.69
C SER A 88 34.09 4.00 -6.43
N ALA A 89 34.43 2.73 -6.62
CA ALA A 89 34.89 1.90 -5.52
C ALA A 89 36.25 2.45 -5.11
N ASP A 90 36.31 3.22 -4.02
CA ASP A 90 37.56 3.72 -3.42
C ASP A 90 38.56 2.56 -3.26
N GLY A 91 39.47 2.41 -4.23
CA GLY A 91 40.63 1.51 -4.18
C GLY A 91 40.40 0.02 -3.87
N GLY A 92 39.17 -0.48 -3.77
CA GLY A 92 38.92 -1.88 -3.38
C GLY A 92 37.45 -2.32 -3.40
N ALA A 93 37.16 -3.31 -4.25
CA ALA A 93 36.18 -4.40 -4.17
C ALA A 93 34.72 -4.20 -3.68
N ARG A 94 34.29 -3.01 -3.23
CA ARG A 94 32.92 -2.77 -2.74
C ARG A 94 32.05 -2.09 -3.79
N GLU A 95 30.81 -2.54 -3.90
CA GLU A 95 29.81 -1.94 -4.78
C GLU A 95 29.50 -0.48 -4.39
N PRO A 96 29.14 0.37 -5.36
CA PRO A 96 28.61 1.69 -5.07
C PRO A 96 27.30 1.58 -4.27
N TRP A 97 27.09 2.51 -3.35
CA TRP A 97 25.78 2.70 -2.74
C TRP A 97 24.73 3.02 -3.81
N PRO A 98 23.51 2.44 -3.69
CA PRO A 98 22.40 2.77 -4.57
C PRO A 98 22.06 4.26 -4.53
N VAL A 99 21.82 4.84 -5.71
CA VAL A 99 21.36 6.23 -5.87
C VAL A 99 19.85 6.21 -6.09
N VAL A 100 19.11 6.88 -5.20
CA VAL A 100 17.65 6.97 -5.21
C VAL A 100 17.19 8.39 -5.47
N GLY A 101 15.99 8.54 -6.05
CA GLY A 101 15.37 9.86 -6.21
C GLY A 101 14.71 10.33 -4.91
N LEU A 102 14.43 11.63 -4.82
CA LEU A 102 13.82 12.29 -3.66
C LEU A 102 12.49 11.63 -3.24
N GLY A 103 11.75 11.05 -4.19
CA GLY A 103 10.49 10.35 -3.91
C GLY A 103 10.63 9.05 -3.12
N ARG A 104 11.87 8.54 -2.94
CA ARG A 104 12.21 7.42 -2.07
C ARG A 104 12.47 7.82 -0.62
N LEU A 105 12.47 9.12 -0.29
CA LEU A 105 12.48 9.53 1.11
C LEU A 105 11.13 9.20 1.77
N PRO A 106 11.13 8.46 2.90
CA PRO A 106 9.91 8.16 3.62
C PRO A 106 9.41 9.39 4.36
N LEU A 107 8.10 9.63 4.30
CA LEU A 107 7.46 10.78 4.93
C LEU A 107 6.45 10.32 5.97
N ARG A 108 6.48 10.94 7.14
CA ARG A 108 5.51 10.72 8.21
C ARG A 108 4.16 11.29 7.80
N VAL A 109 3.12 10.47 7.87
CA VAL A 109 1.73 10.92 7.71
C VAL A 109 1.04 10.90 9.06
N HIS A 110 1.19 11.96 9.85
CA HIS A 110 0.52 12.17 11.15
C HIS A 110 0.69 11.02 12.17
N GLY A 111 1.75 10.20 12.07
CA GLY A 111 1.91 9.00 12.89
C GLY A 111 0.92 7.86 12.55
N LEU A 112 0.21 7.97 11.43
CA LEU A 112 -0.80 7.04 10.95
C LEU A 112 -0.31 6.18 9.78
N GLY A 113 0.84 6.52 9.20
CA GLY A 113 1.45 5.77 8.11
C GLY A 113 2.69 6.46 7.57
N VAL A 114 3.30 5.82 6.57
CA VAL A 114 4.52 6.29 5.90
C VAL A 114 4.25 6.38 4.41
N TYR A 115 4.60 7.53 3.82
CA TYR A 115 4.36 7.80 2.41
C TYR A 115 5.65 8.00 1.64
N TYR A 116 5.76 7.33 0.51
CA TYR A 116 6.80 7.51 -0.50
C TYR A 116 6.16 8.12 -1.73
N ARG A 117 6.59 9.33 -2.10
CA ARG A 117 6.01 10.07 -3.24
C ARG A 117 6.30 9.36 -4.58
N ARG A 118 7.42 8.65 -4.68
CA ARG A 118 7.80 7.84 -5.86
C ARG A 118 8.71 6.71 -5.43
N TYR A 119 8.10 5.62 -4.95
CA TYR A 119 8.83 4.43 -4.52
C TYR A 119 9.24 3.56 -5.71
N PHE A 120 8.30 3.33 -6.62
CA PHE A 120 8.54 2.62 -7.87
C PHE A 120 8.87 3.61 -8.97
N ASP A 121 9.79 3.22 -9.83
CA ASP A 121 10.15 4.02 -11.00
C ASP A 121 8.96 4.10 -11.97
N PRO A 122 8.44 5.30 -12.29
CA PRO A 122 7.38 5.47 -13.27
C PRO A 122 7.76 4.96 -14.67
N ASP A 123 9.05 4.93 -15.01
CA ASP A 123 9.52 4.51 -16.34
C ASP A 123 9.54 2.97 -16.49
N ALA A 124 9.34 2.22 -15.40
CA ALA A 124 9.30 0.76 -15.41
C ALA A 124 7.97 0.17 -15.93
N ASP A 125 7.02 1.03 -16.35
CA ASP A 125 5.71 0.68 -16.92
C ASP A 125 4.95 -0.42 -16.14
N TYR A 126 4.85 -0.24 -14.82
CA TYR A 126 4.09 -1.18 -13.98
C TYR A 126 2.62 -1.31 -14.41
N PHE A 127 2.02 -0.24 -14.94
CA PHE A 127 0.65 -0.31 -15.45
C PHE A 127 0.55 -1.29 -16.63
N GLY A 128 1.38 -1.11 -17.67
CA GLY A 128 1.37 -1.96 -18.86
C GLY A 128 1.78 -3.40 -18.55
N ARG A 129 2.81 -3.59 -17.71
CA ARG A 129 3.26 -4.93 -17.28
C ARG A 129 2.18 -5.71 -16.55
N ILE A 130 1.56 -5.13 -15.52
CA ILE A 130 0.49 -5.80 -14.77
C ILE A 130 -0.71 -6.07 -15.67
N SER A 131 -1.08 -5.12 -16.53
CA SER A 131 -2.20 -5.28 -17.46
C SER A 131 -1.92 -6.30 -18.57
N GLY A 132 -0.65 -6.55 -18.90
CA GLY A 132 -0.24 -7.58 -19.84
C GLY A 132 -0.07 -8.96 -19.21
N GLU A 133 0.25 -9.02 -17.91
CA GLU A 133 0.42 -10.26 -17.15
C GLU A 133 -0.91 -10.88 -16.69
N HIS A 134 -1.98 -10.06 -16.57
CA HIS A 134 -3.26 -10.46 -15.98
C HIS A 134 -4.49 -10.03 -16.78
N VAL A 135 -5.54 -10.85 -16.70
CA VAL A 135 -6.86 -10.51 -17.27
C VAL A 135 -7.75 -9.93 -16.17
N PHE A 136 -7.94 -8.60 -16.19
CA PHE A 136 -8.77 -7.91 -15.21
C PHE A 136 -10.25 -8.29 -15.36
N GLN A 137 -10.88 -8.57 -14.23
CA GLN A 137 -12.23 -9.10 -14.14
C GLN A 137 -13.23 -7.98 -13.89
N SER A 138 -14.48 -8.17 -14.34
CA SER A 138 -15.55 -7.23 -14.01
C SER A 138 -15.85 -7.28 -12.51
N LEU A 139 -16.07 -6.11 -11.92
CA LEU A 139 -16.37 -5.98 -10.50
C LEU A 139 -17.83 -5.58 -10.31
N THR A 140 -18.52 -6.25 -9.40
CA THR A 140 -19.81 -5.78 -8.88
C THR A 140 -19.63 -5.28 -7.44
N GLU A 141 -20.27 -4.16 -7.13
CA GLU A 141 -20.27 -3.63 -5.76
C GLU A 141 -21.42 -4.29 -4.98
N SER A 142 -21.09 -5.24 -4.09
CA SER A 142 -22.08 -6.00 -3.32
C SER A 142 -23.03 -6.78 -4.24
N THR A 143 -24.35 -6.64 -4.06
CA THR A 143 -25.41 -7.30 -4.85
C THR A 143 -25.98 -6.43 -5.97
N LYS A 144 -25.37 -5.28 -6.29
CA LYS A 144 -25.91 -4.37 -7.31
C LYS A 144 -25.77 -5.01 -8.71
N PRO A 145 -26.82 -4.99 -9.55
CA PRO A 145 -26.80 -5.62 -10.87
C PRO A 145 -25.93 -4.87 -11.89
N VAL A 146 -25.40 -3.70 -11.53
CA VAL A 146 -24.59 -2.86 -12.42
C VAL A 146 -23.11 -3.06 -12.10
N THR A 147 -22.34 -3.36 -13.14
CA THR A 147 -20.87 -3.42 -13.06
C THR A 147 -20.31 -2.09 -12.60
N ALA A 148 -19.38 -2.12 -11.64
CA ALA A 148 -18.62 -0.95 -11.25
C ALA A 148 -17.80 -0.43 -12.44
N ARG A 149 -17.43 0.85 -12.42
CA ARG A 149 -16.51 1.45 -13.41
C ARG A 149 -15.05 1.05 -13.18
N ARG A 150 -14.87 -0.07 -12.51
CA ARG A 150 -13.58 -0.63 -12.14
C ARG A 150 -13.56 -2.06 -12.61
N SER A 151 -12.46 -2.45 -13.19
CA SER A 151 -12.10 -3.87 -13.32
C SER A 151 -11.05 -4.17 -12.26
N GLY A 152 -10.97 -5.42 -11.82
CA GLY A 152 -10.06 -5.80 -10.75
C GLY A 152 -9.64 -7.25 -10.81
N ILE A 153 -8.63 -7.59 -10.04
CA ILE A 153 -8.14 -8.96 -9.88
C ILE A 153 -7.56 -9.14 -8.49
N TYR A 154 -7.76 -10.35 -7.94
CA TYR A 154 -7.07 -10.78 -6.73
C TYR A 154 -5.86 -11.61 -7.09
N LEU A 155 -4.73 -11.31 -6.48
CA LEU A 155 -3.48 -12.02 -6.69
C LEU A 155 -2.89 -12.48 -5.36
N THR A 156 -2.34 -13.69 -5.33
CA THR A 156 -1.63 -14.24 -4.17
C THR A 156 -0.66 -15.31 -4.63
N PRO A 157 0.40 -15.69 -3.88
CA PRO A 157 1.19 -16.85 -4.23
C PRO A 157 0.32 -18.12 -4.26
N VAL A 158 0.32 -18.80 -5.40
CA VAL A 158 -0.36 -20.09 -5.60
C VAL A 158 0.70 -21.17 -5.77
N THR A 159 0.58 -22.23 -4.98
CA THR A 159 1.45 -23.41 -5.09
C THR A 159 0.62 -24.64 -5.43
N ARG A 160 1.23 -25.60 -6.13
CA ARG A 160 0.57 -26.84 -6.56
C ARG A 160 1.19 -28.03 -5.83
N ASP A 161 0.35 -28.87 -5.24
CA ASP A 161 0.72 -30.18 -4.70
C ASP A 161 -0.21 -31.24 -5.29
N GLY A 162 0.30 -32.03 -6.24
CA GLY A 162 -0.55 -32.90 -7.06
C GLY A 162 -1.62 -32.10 -7.82
N GLU A 163 -2.89 -32.40 -7.57
CA GLU A 163 -4.05 -31.66 -8.11
C GLU A 163 -4.53 -30.53 -7.18
N GLU A 164 -4.00 -30.44 -5.97
CA GLU A 164 -4.35 -29.40 -5.01
C GLU A 164 -3.67 -28.07 -5.38
N ARG A 165 -4.42 -26.97 -5.28
CA ARG A 165 -3.89 -25.61 -5.39
C ARG A 165 -3.99 -24.92 -4.04
N HIS A 166 -2.85 -24.57 -3.45
CA HIS A 166 -2.79 -23.86 -2.18
C HIS A 166 -2.55 -22.38 -2.39
N PHE A 167 -3.30 -21.55 -1.68
CA PHE A 167 -3.30 -20.10 -1.84
C PHE A 167 -3.82 -19.43 -0.57
N ARG A 168 -3.86 -18.10 -0.55
CA ARG A 168 -4.46 -17.33 0.54
C ARG A 168 -5.70 -16.60 0.06
N LEU A 169 -6.73 -16.61 0.88
CA LEU A 169 -7.97 -15.87 0.63
C LEU A 169 -7.95 -14.54 1.37
N LEU A 170 -8.59 -13.53 0.80
CA LEU A 170 -8.90 -12.29 1.51
C LEU A 170 -10.35 -11.89 1.22
N ARG A 171 -11.28 -12.57 1.89
CA ARG A 171 -12.73 -12.49 1.66
C ARG A 171 -13.25 -11.15 2.16
N CYS A 172 -13.36 -10.18 1.26
CA CYS A 172 -13.91 -8.86 1.57
C CYS A 172 -15.26 -8.62 0.88
N SER A 173 -15.65 -7.36 0.68
CA SER A 173 -16.92 -6.97 0.07
C SER A 173 -16.88 -6.85 -1.46
N THR A 174 -15.70 -7.00 -2.06
CA THR A 174 -15.53 -6.92 -3.51
C THR A 174 -15.88 -8.26 -4.14
N ASN A 175 -16.71 -8.24 -5.19
CA ASN A 175 -17.10 -9.43 -5.93
C ASN A 175 -16.58 -9.32 -7.37
N LEU A 176 -15.62 -10.19 -7.69
CA LEU A 176 -15.01 -10.33 -9.01
C LEU A 176 -15.58 -11.55 -9.72
N SER A 177 -15.67 -11.46 -11.06
CA SER A 177 -16.29 -12.50 -11.88
C SER A 177 -15.39 -13.71 -12.16
N GLY A 178 -14.10 -13.66 -11.83
CA GLY A 178 -13.14 -14.73 -12.09
C GLY A 178 -12.37 -15.16 -10.85
N PRO A 179 -11.49 -16.18 -10.99
CA PRO A 179 -10.73 -16.72 -9.86
C PRO A 179 -9.64 -15.74 -9.38
N THR A 180 -9.12 -15.99 -8.18
CA THR A 180 -7.83 -15.42 -7.77
C THR A 180 -6.72 -15.97 -8.69
N GLU A 181 -5.72 -15.17 -9.02
CA GLU A 181 -4.56 -15.62 -9.81
C GLU A 181 -3.28 -15.67 -8.98
N ASN A 182 -2.31 -16.44 -9.47
CA ASN A 182 -0.96 -16.46 -8.95
C ASN A 182 -0.23 -15.14 -9.20
N PHE A 183 0.76 -14.85 -8.36
CA PHE A 183 1.72 -13.80 -8.65
C PHE A 183 2.51 -14.09 -9.92
N ARG A 184 2.63 -13.08 -10.77
CA ARG A 184 3.52 -13.04 -11.92
C ARG A 184 4.81 -12.31 -11.56
N PRO A 185 5.85 -12.31 -12.43
CA PRO A 185 7.14 -11.72 -12.09
C PRO A 185 7.05 -10.26 -11.60
N THR A 186 6.13 -9.46 -12.15
CA THR A 186 5.95 -8.08 -11.71
C THR A 186 5.34 -8.00 -10.31
N ASP A 187 4.37 -8.84 -9.97
CA ASP A 187 3.79 -8.89 -8.62
C ASP A 187 4.79 -9.36 -7.58
N THR A 188 5.53 -10.44 -7.88
CA THR A 188 6.57 -10.96 -7.00
C THR A 188 7.57 -9.86 -6.66
N HIS A 189 8.05 -9.13 -7.68
CA HIS A 189 8.96 -8.01 -7.48
C HIS A 189 8.36 -6.90 -6.60
N ILE A 190 7.14 -6.44 -6.89
CA ILE A 190 6.47 -5.39 -6.11
C ILE A 190 6.31 -5.84 -4.66
N VAL A 191 5.75 -7.03 -4.43
CA VAL A 191 5.42 -7.52 -3.09
C VAL A 191 6.68 -7.81 -2.27
N GLU A 192 7.76 -8.31 -2.87
CA GLU A 192 9.04 -8.48 -2.20
C GLU A 192 9.66 -7.14 -1.79
N GLU A 193 9.67 -6.15 -2.69
CA GLU A 193 10.14 -4.79 -2.40
C GLU A 193 9.34 -4.17 -1.25
N LEU A 194 8.01 -4.32 -1.27
CA LEU A 194 7.15 -3.79 -0.22
C LEU A 194 7.35 -4.51 1.11
N ASN A 195 7.60 -5.82 1.13
CA ASN A 195 7.91 -6.55 2.36
C ASN A 195 9.27 -6.12 2.93
N ARG A 196 10.29 -5.93 2.08
CA ARG A 196 11.59 -5.40 2.51
C ARG A 196 11.47 -4.03 3.16
N GLU A 197 10.69 -3.12 2.56
CA GLU A 197 10.48 -1.79 3.13
C GLU A 197 9.51 -1.79 4.33
N ALA A 198 8.51 -2.68 4.36
CA ALA A 198 7.65 -2.80 5.53
C ALA A 198 8.44 -3.21 6.78
N ALA A 199 9.50 -4.01 6.64
CA ALA A 199 10.37 -4.43 7.73
C ALA A 199 11.20 -3.28 8.34
N THR A 200 11.45 -2.20 7.59
CA THR A 200 12.11 -1.00 8.11
C THR A 200 11.10 -0.08 8.79
N VAL A 201 9.88 0.00 8.26
CA VAL A 201 8.80 0.90 8.71
C VAL A 201 8.04 0.37 9.93
N PHE A 202 7.84 -0.94 10.03
CA PHE A 202 6.98 -1.55 11.04
C PHE A 202 7.70 -2.58 11.89
N ARG A 203 7.38 -2.59 13.18
CA ARG A 203 7.73 -3.67 14.09
C ARG A 203 6.61 -4.71 14.15
N ASN A 204 7.01 -5.99 14.19
CA ASN A 204 6.15 -7.16 14.36
C ASN A 204 5.05 -7.29 13.30
N HIS A 205 5.24 -6.78 12.07
CA HIS A 205 4.20 -6.85 11.05
C HIS A 205 4.07 -8.25 10.42
N ALA A 206 2.86 -8.59 9.97
CA ALA A 206 2.64 -9.77 9.12
C ALA A 206 3.15 -9.51 7.69
N PRO A 207 3.52 -10.56 6.94
CA PRO A 207 3.95 -10.41 5.56
C PRO A 207 2.80 -9.95 4.65
N LEU A 208 3.10 -9.05 3.72
CA LEU A 208 2.24 -8.69 2.61
C LEU A 208 2.22 -9.85 1.61
N ASN A 209 1.05 -10.41 1.31
CA ASN A 209 0.94 -11.65 0.53
C ASN A 209 -0.34 -11.77 -0.31
N HIS A 210 -1.17 -10.72 -0.32
CA HIS A 210 -2.43 -10.71 -1.06
C HIS A 210 -2.66 -9.33 -1.68
N VAL A 211 -3.00 -9.31 -2.95
CA VAL A 211 -3.14 -8.09 -3.75
C VAL A 211 -4.57 -7.95 -4.24
N LEU A 212 -5.09 -6.74 -4.18
CA LEU A 212 -6.23 -6.29 -4.99
C LEU A 212 -5.72 -5.23 -5.97
N ALA A 213 -5.58 -5.61 -7.24
CA ALA A 213 -5.25 -4.70 -8.32
C ALA A 213 -6.54 -4.25 -9.01
N GLN A 214 -6.71 -2.93 -9.23
CA GLN A 214 -7.93 -2.37 -9.81
C GLN A 214 -7.62 -1.25 -10.79
N ILE A 215 -8.19 -1.34 -12.00
CA ILE A 215 -8.14 -0.27 -13.00
C ILE A 215 -9.40 0.60 -12.84
N TYR A 216 -9.20 1.92 -12.83
CA TYR A 216 -10.21 2.93 -12.60
C TYR A 216 -10.56 3.62 -13.92
N HIS A 217 -11.69 3.24 -14.50
CA HIS A 217 -12.12 3.74 -15.82
C HIS A 217 -12.92 5.03 -15.69
N ASN A 218 -12.49 6.07 -16.40
CA ASN A 218 -13.23 7.32 -16.57
C ASN A 218 -13.97 7.28 -17.92
N ALA A 219 -15.15 7.89 -17.98
CA ALA A 219 -15.91 8.03 -19.22
C ALA A 219 -16.30 9.49 -19.43
N SER A 220 -16.01 10.00 -20.62
CA SER A 220 -16.41 11.33 -21.07
C SER A 220 -17.92 11.49 -21.10
N ALA A 221 -18.38 12.74 -21.13
CA ALA A 221 -19.79 13.02 -21.36
C ALA A 221 -20.17 12.63 -22.81
N THR A 222 -21.36 12.07 -22.99
CA THR A 222 -22.02 11.95 -24.30
C THR A 222 -23.23 12.88 -24.31
N PRO A 223 -23.87 13.16 -25.47
CA PRO A 223 -25.09 13.97 -25.50
C PRO A 223 -26.20 13.45 -24.56
N GLU A 224 -26.23 12.14 -24.32
CA GLU A 224 -27.23 11.45 -23.51
C GLU A 224 -26.81 11.24 -22.04
N ARG A 225 -25.51 11.38 -21.71
CA ARG A 225 -24.97 11.03 -20.39
C ARG A 225 -23.89 11.99 -19.92
N LYS A 226 -23.99 12.45 -18.67
CA LYS A 226 -22.94 13.24 -18.03
C LYS A 226 -21.65 12.42 -17.90
N GLN A 227 -20.52 13.13 -17.90
CA GLN A 227 -19.22 12.53 -17.63
C GLN A 227 -19.20 11.81 -16.28
N SER A 228 -18.22 10.93 -16.16
CA SER A 228 -18.29 9.80 -15.27
C SER A 228 -16.87 9.46 -14.82
N LYS A 229 -16.59 9.51 -13.52
CA LYS A 229 -15.26 9.23 -12.98
C LYS A 229 -15.31 8.09 -11.99
N ALA A 230 -14.34 7.19 -12.04
CA ALA A 230 -14.24 6.10 -11.07
C ALA A 230 -13.85 6.67 -9.70
N LYS A 231 -14.52 6.20 -8.65
CA LYS A 231 -14.31 6.60 -7.26
C LYS A 231 -14.65 5.43 -6.33
N ILE A 232 -14.16 5.49 -5.10
CA ILE A 232 -14.61 4.61 -4.03
C ILE A 232 -15.11 5.48 -2.90
N SER A 233 -16.34 5.23 -2.46
CA SER A 233 -16.93 5.91 -1.31
C SER A 233 -16.19 5.59 -0.02
N SER A 234 -16.43 6.40 1.02
CA SER A 234 -15.84 6.21 2.36
C SER A 234 -16.07 4.80 2.89
N HIS A 235 -15.00 4.10 3.25
CA HIS A 235 -15.04 2.78 3.87
C HIS A 235 -13.77 2.50 4.69
N ALA A 236 -13.81 1.49 5.54
CA ALA A 236 -12.63 0.82 6.07
C ALA A 236 -12.45 -0.52 5.34
N ASP A 237 -11.20 -0.90 5.11
CA ASP A 237 -10.87 -2.21 4.53
C ASP A 237 -11.27 -3.32 5.49
N LYS A 238 -11.78 -4.43 4.94
CA LYS A 238 -12.32 -5.54 5.73
C LYS A 238 -11.20 -6.40 6.28
N THR A 239 -11.14 -6.51 7.60
CA THR A 239 -10.01 -7.14 8.31
C THR A 239 -10.22 -8.62 8.65
N LYS A 240 -11.37 -9.21 8.28
CA LYS A 240 -11.77 -10.60 8.61
C LYS A 240 -10.67 -11.65 8.43
N ASP A 241 -9.96 -11.61 7.31
CA ASP A 241 -8.94 -12.60 6.96
C ASP A 241 -7.51 -12.05 7.15
N MET A 242 -7.37 -10.88 7.80
CA MET A 242 -6.10 -10.26 8.10
C MET A 242 -5.67 -10.60 9.53
N PRO A 243 -4.40 -10.92 9.78
CA PRO A 243 -3.89 -11.08 11.14
C PRO A 243 -3.89 -9.72 11.86
N ALA A 244 -3.94 -9.73 13.21
CA ALA A 244 -4.00 -8.51 14.01
C ALA A 244 -2.81 -7.57 13.80
N ASN A 245 -1.63 -8.12 13.53
CA ASN A 245 -0.42 -7.39 13.15
C ASN A 245 -0.34 -7.09 11.64
N GLY A 246 -1.46 -7.11 10.93
CA GLY A 246 -1.52 -6.80 9.51
C GLY A 246 -1.14 -5.35 9.20
N VAL A 247 -0.57 -5.16 8.01
CA VAL A 247 -0.31 -3.85 7.40
C VAL A 247 -0.86 -3.82 5.99
N MET A 248 -0.96 -2.63 5.42
CA MET A 248 -1.42 -2.41 4.04
C MET A 248 -0.49 -1.46 3.31
N ALA A 249 -0.28 -1.72 2.02
CA ALA A 249 0.48 -0.88 1.12
C ALA A 249 -0.39 -0.47 -0.07
N PHE A 250 -0.65 0.82 -0.20
CA PHE A 250 -1.39 1.40 -1.32
C PHE A 250 -0.39 1.88 -2.37
N CYS A 251 -0.22 1.10 -3.43
CA CYS A 251 0.61 1.48 -4.58
C CYS A 251 -0.26 2.08 -5.68
N THR A 252 0.28 3.06 -6.42
CA THR A 252 -0.44 3.68 -7.53
C THR A 252 0.41 3.78 -8.79
N PHE A 253 -0.15 3.28 -9.89
CA PHE A 253 0.41 3.36 -11.23
C PHE A 253 -0.61 4.02 -12.16
N TYR A 254 -0.12 4.63 -13.24
CA TYR A 254 -0.96 5.36 -14.20
C TYR A 254 -0.55 5.02 -15.62
N ASP A 255 -1.54 5.08 -16.51
CA ASP A 255 -1.36 5.17 -17.95
C ASP A 255 -1.86 6.54 -18.45
N GLY A 256 -1.27 7.05 -19.53
CA GLY A 256 -1.63 8.33 -20.14
C GLY A 256 -1.12 9.57 -19.40
N LEU A 257 0.03 9.47 -18.72
CA LEU A 257 0.65 10.62 -18.02
C LEU A 257 1.27 11.66 -18.97
N ASP A 258 1.56 11.29 -20.22
CA ASP A 258 2.24 12.15 -21.21
C ASP A 258 1.39 13.36 -21.63
N ALA A 259 0.07 13.26 -21.47
CA ALA A 259 -0.86 14.36 -21.75
C ALA A 259 -0.88 15.44 -20.65
N LEU A 260 -0.13 15.25 -19.56
CA LEU A 260 -0.13 16.12 -18.39
C LEU A 260 1.18 16.90 -18.25
N HIS A 261 1.09 18.10 -17.70
CA HIS A 261 2.26 18.93 -17.42
C HIS A 261 2.70 18.77 -15.96
N PRO A 262 4.03 18.77 -15.68
CA PRO A 262 4.53 18.85 -14.32
C PRO A 262 3.97 20.06 -13.56
N SER A 263 3.69 19.87 -12.28
CA SER A 263 3.32 20.99 -11.40
C SER A 263 4.53 21.84 -11.04
N SER A 264 4.32 23.16 -10.87
CA SER A 264 5.35 24.08 -10.39
C SER A 264 5.50 24.08 -8.85
N THR A 265 4.53 23.52 -8.12
CA THR A 265 4.52 23.52 -6.65
C THR A 265 4.79 22.17 -6.02
N ASP A 266 4.67 21.08 -6.78
CA ASP A 266 4.99 19.72 -6.35
C ASP A 266 5.67 18.97 -7.50
N PRO A 267 6.97 18.62 -7.38
CA PRO A 267 7.73 17.98 -8.46
C PRO A 267 7.25 16.55 -8.80
N PHE A 268 6.38 15.95 -7.96
CA PHE A 268 5.81 14.64 -8.20
C PHE A 268 4.40 14.71 -8.84
N ASP A 269 3.77 15.89 -8.79
CA ASP A 269 2.41 16.09 -9.29
C ASP A 269 2.39 16.46 -10.77
N ARG A 270 1.28 16.11 -11.42
CA ARG A 270 1.05 16.36 -12.85
C ARG A 270 -0.39 16.79 -13.07
N GLY A 271 -0.61 17.73 -13.96
CA GLY A 271 -1.91 18.34 -14.15
C GLY A 271 -2.08 19.16 -15.42
N VAL A 272 -3.21 19.84 -15.48
CA VAL A 272 -3.59 20.73 -16.59
C VAL A 272 -3.89 22.10 -16.01
N LYS A 273 -3.22 23.13 -16.54
CA LYS A 273 -3.42 24.55 -16.14
C LYS A 273 -3.36 24.75 -14.61
N GLY A 274 -2.39 24.12 -13.95
CA GLY A 274 -2.17 24.23 -12.51
C GLY A 274 -3.13 23.40 -11.63
N VAL A 275 -4.03 22.60 -12.23
CA VAL A 275 -4.91 21.68 -11.49
C VAL A 275 -4.37 20.26 -11.63
N SER A 276 -4.04 19.61 -10.51
CA SER A 276 -3.61 18.20 -10.48
C SER A 276 -4.60 17.31 -11.19
N ALA A 277 -4.13 16.37 -12.01
CA ALA A 277 -4.95 15.31 -12.61
C ALA A 277 -4.96 14.04 -11.75
N LEU A 278 -4.15 14.00 -10.69
CA LEU A 278 -3.92 12.80 -9.91
C LEU A 278 -5.06 12.54 -8.92
N THR A 279 -5.18 11.28 -8.53
CA THR A 279 -6.20 10.82 -7.60
C THR A 279 -5.75 11.08 -6.17
N ARG A 280 -6.68 11.41 -5.28
CA ARG A 280 -6.39 11.58 -3.85
C ARG A 280 -7.05 10.48 -3.03
N LEU A 281 -6.30 9.90 -2.08
CA LEU A 281 -6.84 9.10 -1.00
C LEU A 281 -7.18 10.03 0.17
N ARG A 282 -8.45 10.15 0.52
CA ARG A 282 -8.89 11.02 1.63
C ARG A 282 -9.30 10.16 2.81
N PHE A 283 -8.75 10.48 3.97
CA PHE A 283 -9.03 9.82 5.24
C PHE A 283 -9.93 10.70 6.11
N ARG A 284 -10.91 10.09 6.77
CA ARG A 284 -11.79 10.73 7.73
C ARG A 284 -11.85 9.90 9.00
N LEU A 285 -11.57 10.53 10.13
CA LEU A 285 -11.60 9.89 11.44
C LEU A 285 -13.02 9.38 11.72
N LYS A 286 -13.14 8.15 12.22
CA LYS A 286 -14.40 7.58 12.69
C LYS A 286 -14.75 8.22 14.03
N ASP A 287 -16.01 8.56 14.23
CA ASP A 287 -16.49 9.21 15.45
C ASP A 287 -16.72 8.17 16.56
N PRO A 288 -16.31 8.44 17.81
CA PRO A 288 -17.37 8.45 18.83
C PRO A 288 -17.19 9.47 19.98
N ALA A 289 -16.60 10.65 19.76
CA ALA A 289 -16.12 11.63 20.76
C ALA A 289 -14.67 11.43 21.26
N ALA A 290 -13.96 12.55 21.28
CA ALA A 290 -12.52 12.67 21.37
C ALA A 290 -11.97 12.55 22.80
N GLU A 291 -11.73 11.33 23.28
CA GLU A 291 -10.82 11.11 24.40
C GLU A 291 -9.86 9.97 24.10
N ARG A 292 -8.70 10.33 23.54
CA ARG A 292 -7.49 9.49 23.61
C ARG A 292 -6.44 10.27 24.39
N ALA A 293 -5.82 9.61 25.36
CA ALA A 293 -4.61 10.11 26.00
C ALA A 293 -3.48 10.09 24.96
N GLY A 294 -3.22 11.24 24.32
CA GLY A 294 -2.21 11.38 23.27
C GLY A 294 -2.37 12.68 22.47
N ALA A 295 -1.48 12.89 21.49
CA ALA A 295 -1.59 14.02 20.57
C ALA A 295 -2.90 13.94 19.76
N PRO A 296 -3.57 15.07 19.46
CA PRO A 296 -4.83 15.06 18.75
C PRO A 296 -4.65 14.52 17.33
N LEU A 297 -5.41 13.49 16.98
CA LEU A 297 -5.45 12.94 15.62
C LEU A 297 -6.19 13.92 14.68
N PRO A 298 -5.71 14.12 13.43
CA PRO A 298 -6.38 15.01 12.50
C PRO A 298 -7.79 14.47 12.15
N PRO A 299 -8.84 15.29 12.18
CA PRO A 299 -10.21 14.83 11.88
C PRO A 299 -10.32 14.34 10.43
N GLN A 300 -9.49 14.88 9.54
CA GLN A 300 -9.35 14.46 8.15
C GLN A 300 -7.94 14.78 7.65
N PHE A 301 -7.46 13.99 6.70
CA PHE A 301 -6.27 14.29 5.92
C PHE A 301 -6.40 13.63 4.54
N GLY A 302 -5.43 13.85 3.66
CA GLY A 302 -5.41 13.10 2.41
C GLY A 302 -4.07 13.14 1.72
N ILE A 303 -3.85 12.12 0.90
CA ILE A 303 -2.60 11.83 0.21
C ILE A 303 -2.87 11.85 -1.28
N THR A 304 -2.16 12.71 -2.02
CA THR A 304 -2.14 12.65 -3.48
C THR A 304 -1.40 11.39 -3.88
N LEU A 305 -2.01 10.55 -4.70
CA LEU A 305 -1.44 9.30 -5.16
C LEU A 305 -0.60 9.57 -6.40
N HIS A 306 0.69 9.83 -6.20
CA HIS A 306 1.63 10.11 -7.28
C HIS A 306 1.96 8.85 -8.10
N PRO A 307 2.42 8.97 -9.36
CA PRO A 307 2.93 7.85 -10.13
C PRO A 307 4.07 7.13 -9.40
N GLY A 308 3.91 5.82 -9.20
CA GLY A 308 4.87 4.98 -8.48
C GLY A 308 4.88 5.20 -6.96
N SER A 309 3.90 5.91 -6.40
CA SER A 309 3.83 6.15 -4.96
C SER A 309 3.42 4.91 -4.17
N VAL A 310 3.83 4.89 -2.90
CA VAL A 310 3.45 3.86 -1.92
C VAL A 310 3.05 4.54 -0.62
N PHE A 311 1.86 4.22 -0.11
CA PHE A 311 1.44 4.57 1.25
C PHE A 311 1.29 3.31 2.10
N PHE A 312 2.12 3.21 3.13
CA PHE A 312 2.03 2.16 4.14
C PHE A 312 1.19 2.60 5.33
N MET A 313 0.29 1.73 5.79
CA MET A 313 -0.47 1.96 7.03
C MET A 313 -0.72 0.66 7.79
N PRO A 314 -0.70 0.69 9.14
CA PRO A 314 -1.09 -0.43 9.98
C PRO A 314 -2.61 -0.55 10.06
N LEU A 315 -3.11 -1.72 10.51
CA LEU A 315 -4.53 -1.93 10.75
C LEU A 315 -5.13 -0.98 11.79
N SER A 316 -4.34 -0.50 12.75
CA SER A 316 -4.78 0.50 13.73
C SER A 316 -5.25 1.80 13.06
N THR A 317 -4.63 2.20 11.94
CA THR A 317 -5.08 3.34 11.13
C THR A 317 -6.38 3.04 10.40
N ASN A 318 -6.55 1.83 9.83
CA ASN A 318 -7.80 1.40 9.19
C ASN A 318 -8.97 1.31 10.17
N ARG A 319 -8.67 0.94 11.42
CA ARG A 319 -9.63 0.92 12.52
C ARG A 319 -10.07 2.33 12.90
N LEU A 320 -9.15 3.30 12.84
CA LEU A 320 -9.42 4.70 13.20
C LEU A 320 -10.10 5.52 12.11
N TYR A 321 -9.75 5.28 10.85
CA TYR A 321 -10.17 6.10 9.73
C TYR A 321 -10.98 5.29 8.72
N THR A 322 -11.97 5.94 8.11
CA THR A 322 -12.43 5.52 6.79
C THR A 322 -11.63 6.27 5.73
N HIS A 323 -11.53 5.68 4.54
CA HIS A 323 -10.88 6.30 3.39
C HIS A 323 -11.77 6.25 2.14
N GLU A 324 -11.60 7.24 1.27
CA GLU A 324 -12.27 7.31 -0.04
C GLU A 324 -11.25 7.64 -1.15
N VAL A 325 -11.49 7.08 -2.33
CA VAL A 325 -10.70 7.38 -3.54
C VAL A 325 -11.41 8.47 -4.30
N ARG A 326 -10.77 9.65 -4.38
CA ARG A 326 -11.32 10.84 -5.04
C ARG A 326 -10.56 11.15 -6.34
N PRO A 327 -11.21 11.10 -7.50
CA PRO A 327 -10.62 11.58 -8.74
C PRO A 327 -10.48 13.12 -8.70
N SER A 328 -9.61 13.65 -9.55
CA SER A 328 -9.42 15.10 -9.71
C SER A 328 -10.70 15.81 -10.21
N ALA A 329 -10.75 17.12 -9.99
CA ALA A 329 -11.80 18.01 -10.49
C ALA A 329 -11.79 18.15 -12.02
N LEU A 330 -10.65 17.92 -12.70
CA LEU A 330 -10.52 17.98 -14.18
C LEU A 330 -11.53 17.10 -14.91
N ASN A 331 -11.89 17.42 -16.16
CA ASN A 331 -12.83 16.59 -16.92
C ASN A 331 -12.31 15.16 -17.11
N ALA A 332 -13.22 14.19 -17.20
CA ALA A 332 -12.89 12.77 -17.32
C ALA A 332 -11.88 12.45 -18.45
N GLU A 333 -11.96 13.16 -19.58
CA GLU A 333 -11.07 13.03 -20.74
C GLU A 333 -9.63 13.50 -20.48
N GLN A 334 -9.42 14.30 -19.44
CA GLN A 334 -8.12 14.85 -19.04
C GLN A 334 -7.46 14.03 -17.93
N LEU A 335 -8.15 13.00 -17.43
CA LEU A 335 -7.64 12.18 -16.34
C LEU A 335 -6.88 10.98 -16.91
N PRO A 336 -5.68 10.71 -16.39
CA PRO A 336 -4.99 9.46 -16.71
C PRO A 336 -5.77 8.27 -16.16
N THR A 337 -5.59 7.10 -16.77
CA THR A 337 -6.17 5.86 -16.25
C THR A 337 -5.33 5.39 -15.07
N ARG A 338 -5.96 5.16 -13.92
CA ARG A 338 -5.27 4.74 -12.70
C ARG A 338 -5.36 3.23 -12.51
N LEU A 339 -4.24 2.59 -12.19
CA LEU A 339 -4.16 1.28 -11.57
C LEU A 339 -3.86 1.46 -10.07
N GLY A 340 -4.84 1.17 -9.22
CA GLY A 340 -4.62 1.04 -7.79
C GLY A 340 -4.19 -0.39 -7.46
N TYR A 341 -3.04 -0.55 -6.82
CA TYR A 341 -2.47 -1.85 -6.48
C TYR A 341 -2.31 -1.92 -4.95
N VAL A 342 -3.29 -2.54 -4.28
CA VAL A 342 -3.36 -2.56 -2.82
C VAL A 342 -2.90 -3.92 -2.32
N VAL A 343 -1.79 -3.93 -1.60
CA VAL A 343 -1.22 -5.15 -1.01
C VAL A 343 -1.58 -5.20 0.46
N ARG A 344 -2.03 -6.37 0.93
CA ARG A 344 -2.49 -6.63 2.28
C ARG A 344 -1.91 -7.95 2.80
N CYS A 345 -2.02 -8.14 4.11
CA CYS A 345 -1.69 -9.38 4.79
C CYS A 345 -2.93 -10.28 4.88
N SER A 346 -2.86 -11.51 4.40
CA SER A 346 -3.85 -12.54 4.67
C SER A 346 -3.26 -13.65 5.55
N SER A 347 -4.04 -14.10 6.53
CA SER A 347 -3.80 -15.31 7.33
C SER A 347 -4.74 -16.47 6.95
N ALA A 348 -5.71 -16.25 6.06
CA ALA A 348 -6.67 -17.27 5.66
C ALA A 348 -6.08 -18.17 4.57
N GLU A 349 -5.46 -19.27 4.99
CA GLU A 349 -4.94 -20.29 4.06
C GLU A 349 -6.07 -21.14 3.49
N ALA A 350 -5.98 -21.42 2.19
CA ALA A 350 -6.98 -22.17 1.46
C ALA A 350 -6.35 -23.22 0.54
N VAL A 351 -7.14 -24.22 0.19
CA VAL A 351 -6.83 -25.21 -0.83
C VAL A 351 -8.03 -25.42 -1.74
N HIS A 352 -7.80 -25.44 -3.05
CA HIS A 352 -8.80 -25.90 -4.01
C HIS A 352 -8.46 -27.32 -4.45
N LYS A 353 -9.42 -28.25 -4.30
CA LYS A 353 -9.30 -29.64 -4.72
C LYS A 353 -10.67 -30.24 -5.00
N ASP A 354 -10.73 -31.21 -5.91
CA ASP A 354 -11.97 -31.90 -6.30
C ASP A 354 -13.13 -30.94 -6.66
N GLY A 355 -12.79 -29.82 -7.29
CA GLY A 355 -13.74 -28.78 -7.70
C GLY A 355 -14.31 -27.92 -6.57
N ARG A 356 -13.73 -27.99 -5.36
CA ARG A 356 -14.20 -27.28 -4.17
C ARG A 356 -13.05 -26.53 -3.50
N THR A 357 -13.37 -25.42 -2.86
CA THR A 357 -12.42 -24.64 -2.05
C THR A 357 -12.63 -24.94 -0.57
N TYR A 358 -11.53 -25.15 0.16
CA TYR A 358 -11.50 -25.41 1.59
C TYR A 358 -10.61 -24.38 2.29
N LEU A 359 -11.03 -23.92 3.47
CA LEU A 359 -10.20 -23.18 4.41
C LEU A 359 -9.38 -24.17 5.24
N LYS A 360 -8.09 -23.90 5.43
CA LYS A 360 -7.25 -24.62 6.39
C LYS A 360 -7.44 -23.99 7.77
N LYS A 361 -8.10 -24.68 8.68
CA LYS A 361 -8.35 -24.21 10.06
C LYS A 361 -7.87 -25.25 11.06
N SER A 362 -6.90 -24.88 11.91
CA SER A 362 -6.41 -25.74 13.00
C SER A 362 -5.98 -27.16 12.57
N GLY A 363 -5.47 -27.30 11.33
CA GLY A 363 -5.09 -28.59 10.75
C GLY A 363 -6.20 -29.30 9.95
N ASP A 364 -7.44 -28.84 10.06
CA ASP A 364 -8.58 -29.38 9.34
C ASP A 364 -8.90 -28.58 8.07
N LEU A 365 -9.58 -29.25 7.13
CA LEU A 365 -10.14 -28.63 5.92
C LEU A 365 -11.62 -28.39 6.10
N VAL A 366 -12.03 -27.12 6.03
CA VAL A 366 -13.44 -26.72 6.14
C VAL A 366 -13.90 -26.18 4.79
N GLU A 367 -14.88 -26.85 4.18
CA GLU A 367 -15.39 -26.48 2.86
C GLU A 367 -16.01 -25.07 2.87
N LEU A 368 -15.71 -24.27 1.86
CA LEU A 368 -16.34 -22.98 1.64
C LEU A 368 -17.74 -23.20 1.06
N GLY A 369 -18.76 -23.01 1.89
CA GLY A 369 -20.16 -23.13 1.49
C GLY A 369 -20.71 -21.86 0.85
N PRO A 370 -21.86 -21.93 0.15
CA PRO A 370 -22.53 -20.74 -0.36
C PRO A 370 -22.99 -19.82 0.79
N PRO A 371 -23.07 -18.50 0.56
CA PRO A 371 -23.61 -17.58 1.55
C PRO A 371 -25.09 -17.90 1.85
N THR A 372 -25.46 -17.90 3.14
CA THR A 372 -26.87 -17.92 3.58
C THR A 372 -27.37 -16.48 3.75
N GLN A 373 -28.69 -16.27 3.73
CA GLN A 373 -29.27 -14.94 3.93
C GLN A 373 -28.89 -14.37 5.31
N ASP A 374 -29.09 -15.15 6.38
CA ASP A 374 -28.73 -14.74 7.74
C ASP A 374 -27.24 -14.45 7.90
N GLY A 375 -26.38 -15.29 7.30
CA GLY A 375 -24.94 -15.09 7.30
C GLY A 375 -24.54 -13.81 6.57
N MET A 376 -25.17 -13.51 5.43
CA MET A 376 -24.93 -12.28 4.68
C MET A 376 -25.38 -11.03 5.43
N ASP A 377 -26.51 -11.10 6.13
CA ASP A 377 -27.04 -9.98 6.89
C ASP A 377 -26.16 -9.69 8.10
N GLU A 378 -25.69 -10.72 8.80
CA GLU A 378 -24.73 -10.56 9.90
C GLU A 378 -23.37 -10.06 9.41
N LEU A 379 -22.83 -10.60 8.30
CA LEU A 379 -21.58 -10.12 7.72
C LEU A 379 -21.67 -8.63 7.33
N ARG A 380 -22.79 -8.21 6.74
CA ARG A 380 -23.04 -6.79 6.39
C ARG A 380 -23.17 -5.91 7.64
N ARG A 381 -23.79 -6.42 8.70
CA ARG A 381 -23.87 -5.74 10.00
C ARG A 381 -22.48 -5.45 10.55
N LEU A 382 -21.60 -6.46 10.57
CA LEU A 382 -20.20 -6.32 11.00
C LEU A 382 -19.41 -5.36 10.09
N TYR A 383 -19.60 -5.44 8.76
CA TYR A 383 -18.97 -4.51 7.83
C TYR A 383 -19.39 -3.05 8.07
N ALA A 384 -20.66 -2.81 8.42
CA ALA A 384 -21.14 -1.47 8.77
C ALA A 384 -20.58 -1.00 10.12
N GLU A 385 -20.47 -1.91 11.10
CA GLU A 385 -19.87 -1.65 12.39
C GLU A 385 -18.38 -1.26 12.27
N GLU A 386 -17.61 -2.00 11.47
CA GLU A 386 -16.21 -1.70 11.18
C GLU A 386 -16.02 -0.34 10.51
N ASN A 387 -16.96 0.08 9.66
CA ASN A 387 -16.89 1.39 9.01
C ASN A 387 -17.21 2.55 9.96
N ARG A 388 -17.99 2.30 11.03
CA ARG A 388 -18.48 3.34 11.95
C ARG A 388 -17.67 3.46 13.22
N THR A 389 -17.15 2.34 13.74
CA THR A 389 -16.55 2.28 15.08
C THR A 389 -15.03 2.15 15.02
N THR A 390 -14.38 2.43 16.15
CA THR A 390 -12.93 2.23 16.34
C THR A 390 -12.61 0.94 17.11
N SER A 391 -13.62 0.11 17.36
CA SER A 391 -13.49 -1.18 18.02
C SER A 391 -12.81 -2.20 17.13
N PHE A 392 -12.19 -3.22 17.73
CA PHE A 392 -11.83 -4.42 16.98
C PHE A 392 -13.09 -5.19 16.64
N ILE A 393 -13.23 -5.55 15.37
CA ILE A 393 -14.36 -6.34 14.89
C ILE A 393 -13.90 -7.79 14.84
N ASP A 394 -14.46 -8.60 15.74
CA ASP A 394 -14.30 -10.04 15.68
C ASP A 394 -15.35 -10.61 14.71
N TYR A 395 -14.87 -11.19 13.61
CA TYR A 395 -15.71 -11.88 12.65
C TYR A 395 -16.02 -13.32 13.07
N GLY A 396 -15.31 -13.85 14.06
CA GLY A 396 -15.39 -15.24 14.49
C GLY A 396 -15.09 -16.24 13.37
N ASP A 397 -15.31 -17.51 13.69
CA ASP A 397 -15.07 -18.61 12.75
C ASP A 397 -16.29 -19.03 11.93
N ALA A 398 -17.45 -18.42 12.19
CA ALA A 398 -18.75 -18.83 11.66
C ALA A 398 -18.94 -18.51 10.16
N PHE A 399 -18.23 -17.52 9.62
CA PHE A 399 -18.32 -17.20 8.19
C PHE A 399 -17.50 -18.21 7.38
N LEU A 400 -18.13 -19.31 6.98
CA LEU A 400 -17.56 -20.34 6.11
C LEU A 400 -17.94 -20.13 4.63
N PHE A 401 -18.15 -18.88 4.23
CA PHE A 401 -18.47 -18.50 2.86
C PHE A 401 -17.69 -17.24 2.44
N SER A 402 -17.68 -16.97 1.14
CA SER A 402 -17.23 -15.72 0.55
C SER A 402 -18.35 -15.03 -0.24
N MET A 403 -18.30 -13.70 -0.26
CA MET A 403 -19.12 -12.87 -1.17
C MET A 403 -18.53 -12.84 -2.60
N ASN A 404 -17.24 -13.14 -2.73
CA ASN A 404 -16.57 -13.19 -4.02
C ASN A 404 -16.79 -14.56 -4.65
N THR A 405 -17.48 -14.63 -5.78
CA THR A 405 -17.72 -15.90 -6.48
C THR A 405 -16.42 -16.53 -6.98
N GLY A 406 -15.39 -15.72 -7.24
CA GLY A 406 -14.06 -16.17 -7.61
C GLY A 406 -13.39 -17.09 -6.59
N ASP A 407 -13.71 -16.95 -5.30
CA ASP A 407 -13.06 -17.71 -4.22
C ASP A 407 -13.44 -19.20 -4.22
N TYR A 408 -14.55 -19.55 -4.90
CA TYR A 408 -15.01 -20.94 -5.04
C TYR A 408 -14.40 -21.65 -6.24
N VAL A 409 -13.66 -20.92 -7.08
CA VAL A 409 -13.07 -21.45 -8.32
C VAL A 409 -11.58 -21.69 -8.11
N ALA A 410 -11.03 -22.68 -8.82
CA ALA A 410 -9.60 -22.99 -8.78
C ALA A 410 -8.77 -21.75 -9.13
N PRO A 411 -7.78 -21.35 -8.29
CA PRO A 411 -6.95 -20.19 -8.58
C PRO A 411 -6.10 -20.44 -9.83
N ALA A 412 -5.90 -19.42 -10.68
CA ALA A 412 -5.06 -19.56 -11.87
C ALA A 412 -3.57 -19.58 -11.50
N LEU A 413 -2.74 -20.27 -12.31
CA LEU A 413 -1.30 -20.47 -12.08
C LEU A 413 -0.41 -19.45 -12.80
#